data_AF-A0A954I7C0-F1
#
_entry.id   AF-A0A954I7C0-F1
#
_cell.length_a   1.000
_cell.length_b   1.000
_cell.length_c   1.000
_cell.angle_alpha   90.00
_cell.angle_beta   90.00
_cell.angle_gamma   90.00
#
_symmetry.space_group_name_H-M   'P 1'
#
loop_
_entity.id
_entity.type
_entity.pdbx_description
1 polymer ?
#
loop_
_entity_poly.entity_id
_entity_poly.type
_entity_poly.pdbx_seq_one_letter_code
_entity_poly.pdbx_strand_id
1 'polypeptide(L)'
;MIRARSEWIVRKRDGRLAGFEPALINRAISNAFRAEMNLVENQPLGVELDQEVRAITEEVARGIESDASTDAGAGVEQVQDIVELQLMKRGHYRVARRYIVYRAEHAKIRSLQITESIEDESRPEQPRLHVKMEDGIRVPFDVNRIRRRLDAACKGLPECDSDALLQEVMKSVFDGISVQEIYRAMILAARCRIEQDPAYDTVAARLLQMVISNEALGSAPLDTDEITRLYRNQFEHYVIDGIVADRLTPDLRRFDLTRIAASLKPERDTLFRYPGLQAVYDRYLLHIDGRRIETPQYFWMRVAMGLSLNEDNPEARAIEFYEILSTMRFTSATPTLFNSATNHPQLSSCYLSTVKDDLEHIFKCVADNAKLSKWAGGLGNDWTEIRATNAHIKGTNGRSQGVIPFLKVVNDTAVAVNQGGKRKGAVCSYLESWHMDIEEFLDLRKNTGDDRRRTHDMHTAN
;
A
#
# COMPACT_ATOMS: atom_id res chain seq x y z
N MET A 1 -23.47 -29.07 30.83
CA MET A 1 -23.35 -29.96 32.00
C MET A 1 -22.03 -29.62 32.68
N ILE A 2 -22.07 -29.14 33.93
CA ILE A 2 -20.83 -28.86 34.69
C ILE A 2 -20.36 -30.22 35.22
N ARG A 3 -19.23 -30.71 34.70
CA ARG A 3 -18.61 -31.97 35.15
C ARG A 3 -18.12 -31.85 36.60
N ALA A 4 -18.28 -32.92 37.35
CA ALA A 4 -17.74 -33.00 38.72
C ALA A 4 -16.21 -32.85 38.69
N ARG A 5 -15.59 -32.36 39.77
CA ARG A 5 -14.13 -32.15 39.87
C ARG A 5 -13.30 -33.42 39.59
N SER A 6 -13.90 -34.61 39.74
CA SER A 6 -13.33 -35.91 39.39
C SER A 6 -13.31 -36.23 37.89
N GLU A 7 -14.03 -35.45 37.07
CA GLU A 7 -14.17 -35.63 35.61
C GLU A 7 -13.51 -34.49 34.81
N TRP A 8 -12.77 -33.61 35.49
CA TRP A 8 -12.04 -32.53 34.84
C TRP A 8 -10.89 -33.06 34.01
N ILE A 9 -10.70 -32.48 32.82
CA ILE A 9 -9.72 -32.92 31.84
C ILE A 9 -8.71 -31.81 31.52
N VAL A 10 -7.45 -32.21 31.43
CA VAL A 10 -6.31 -31.38 31.04
C VAL A 10 -5.75 -31.88 29.73
N ARG A 11 -5.61 -30.98 28.76
CA ARG A 11 -4.98 -31.26 27.47
C ARG A 11 -3.48 -31.15 27.58
N LYS A 12 -2.79 -32.29 27.54
CA LYS A 12 -1.32 -32.37 27.51
C LYS A 12 -0.76 -31.78 26.22
N ARG A 13 0.53 -31.46 26.25
CA ARG A 13 1.26 -30.83 25.13
C ARG A 13 1.38 -31.72 23.89
N ASP A 14 1.16 -33.02 24.03
CA ASP A 14 1.10 -34.03 22.95
C ASP A 14 -0.32 -34.22 22.37
N GLY A 15 -1.29 -33.39 22.79
CA GLY A 15 -2.69 -33.48 22.37
C GLY A 15 -3.50 -34.53 23.13
N ARG A 16 -2.91 -35.31 24.04
CA ARG A 16 -3.64 -36.30 24.85
C ARG A 16 -4.44 -35.62 25.95
N LEU A 17 -5.65 -36.10 26.19
CA LEU A 17 -6.48 -35.68 27.33
C LEU A 17 -6.12 -36.56 28.53
N ALA A 18 -5.83 -35.93 29.67
CA ALA A 18 -5.56 -36.60 30.94
C ALA A 18 -6.48 -36.05 32.03
N GLY A 19 -6.79 -36.85 33.05
CA GLY A 19 -7.56 -36.40 34.20
C GLY A 19 -6.83 -35.29 34.96
N PHE A 20 -7.58 -34.33 35.51
CA PHE A 20 -7.03 -33.28 36.35
C PHE A 20 -6.59 -33.85 37.71
N GLU A 21 -5.29 -33.80 37.98
CA GLU A 21 -4.70 -34.26 39.24
C GLU A 21 -4.13 -33.07 40.04
N PRO A 22 -4.82 -32.61 41.10
CA PRO A 22 -4.31 -31.52 41.97
C PRO A 22 -2.93 -31.81 42.58
N ALA A 23 -2.60 -33.08 42.79
CA ALA A 23 -1.33 -33.52 43.34
C ALA A 23 -0.13 -33.12 42.48
N LEU A 24 -0.28 -33.07 41.15
CA LEU A 24 0.79 -32.67 40.23
C LEU A 24 1.10 -31.17 40.34
N ILE A 25 0.06 -30.35 40.48
CA ILE A 25 0.20 -28.89 40.69
C ILE A 25 0.84 -28.61 42.04
N ASN A 26 0.38 -29.29 43.09
CA ASN A 26 0.95 -29.16 44.43
C ASN A 26 2.44 -29.53 44.45
N ARG A 27 2.83 -30.61 43.76
CA ARG A 27 4.23 -31.03 43.63
C ARG A 27 5.07 -30.01 42.85
N ALA A 28 4.54 -29.46 41.76
CA ALA A 28 5.24 -28.46 40.97
C ALA A 28 5.50 -27.17 41.75
N ILE A 29 4.50 -26.68 42.50
CA ILE A 29 4.62 -25.51 43.35
C ILE A 29 5.59 -25.81 44.52
N SER A 30 5.45 -26.96 45.17
CA SER A 30 6.33 -27.38 46.28
C SER A 30 7.80 -27.45 45.84
N ASN A 31 8.06 -27.94 44.63
CA ASN A 31 9.41 -27.97 44.07
C ASN A 31 9.95 -26.57 43.80
N ALA A 32 9.11 -25.61 43.42
CA ALA A 32 9.51 -24.21 43.26
C ALA A 32 9.91 -23.57 44.60
N PHE A 33 9.14 -23.81 45.67
CA PHE A 33 9.47 -23.36 47.02
C PHE A 33 10.76 -24.01 47.56
N ARG A 34 10.93 -25.32 47.35
CA ARG A 34 12.16 -26.05 47.73
C ARG A 34 13.39 -25.51 47.00
N ALA A 35 13.25 -25.26 45.70
CA ALA A 35 14.32 -24.69 44.90
C ALA A 35 14.74 -23.32 45.43
N GLU A 36 13.79 -22.43 45.76
CA GLU A 36 14.11 -21.11 46.31
C GLU A 36 14.78 -21.17 47.69
N MET A 37 14.40 -22.14 48.52
CA MET A 37 14.96 -22.34 49.86
C MET A 37 16.24 -23.19 49.89
N ASN A 38 16.75 -23.64 48.73
CA ASN A 38 17.90 -24.56 48.62
C ASN A 38 17.76 -25.83 49.49
N LEU A 39 16.54 -26.37 49.61
CA LEU A 39 16.27 -27.59 50.35
C LEU A 39 16.57 -28.82 49.48
N VAL A 40 16.96 -29.94 50.12
CA VAL A 40 17.24 -31.22 49.43
C VAL A 40 15.93 -31.76 48.84
N GLU A 41 16.02 -32.46 47.69
CA GLU A 41 14.87 -33.12 47.09
C GLU A 41 14.15 -34.01 48.11
N ASN A 42 12.83 -33.88 48.18
CA ASN A 42 11.93 -34.57 49.11
C ASN A 42 12.01 -34.17 50.59
N GLN A 43 12.73 -33.11 50.96
CA GLN A 43 12.61 -32.55 52.31
C GLN A 43 11.19 -31.99 52.54
N PRO A 44 10.54 -32.30 53.69
CA PRO A 44 9.22 -31.77 54.01
C PRO A 44 9.31 -30.25 54.19
N LEU A 45 8.38 -29.52 53.55
CA LEU A 45 8.19 -28.10 53.77
C LEU A 45 7.64 -27.87 55.19
N GLY A 46 7.93 -26.72 55.79
CA GLY A 46 7.31 -26.33 57.07
C GLY A 46 5.79 -26.33 56.96
N VAL A 47 5.09 -26.58 58.08
CA VAL A 47 3.63 -26.73 58.12
C VAL A 47 2.89 -25.52 57.51
N GLU A 48 3.40 -24.30 57.72
CA GLU A 48 2.84 -23.06 57.17
C GLU A 48 2.96 -22.99 55.64
N LEU A 49 4.10 -23.40 55.09
CA LEU A 49 4.33 -23.42 53.64
C LEU A 49 3.53 -24.53 52.95
N ASP A 50 3.38 -25.70 53.58
CA ASP A 50 2.54 -26.77 53.01
C ASP A 50 1.07 -26.35 52.95
N GLN A 51 0.57 -25.62 53.97
CA GLN A 51 -0.77 -25.02 53.95
C GLN A 51 -0.90 -23.98 52.83
N GLU A 52 0.14 -23.15 52.63
CA GLU A 52 0.15 -22.12 51.60
C GLU A 52 0.17 -22.71 50.17
N VAL A 53 0.98 -23.74 49.93
CA VAL A 53 1.02 -24.47 48.64
C VAL A 53 -0.34 -25.13 48.36
N ARG A 54 -0.99 -25.73 49.37
CA ARG A 54 -2.35 -26.28 49.21
C ARG A 54 -3.37 -25.20 48.86
N ALA A 55 -3.32 -24.06 49.54
CA ALA A 55 -4.22 -22.94 49.27
C ALA A 55 -4.02 -22.37 47.85
N ILE A 56 -2.77 -22.26 47.38
CA ILE A 56 -2.47 -21.88 45.99
C ILE A 56 -3.02 -22.94 45.02
N THR A 57 -2.84 -24.22 45.31
CA THR A 57 -3.33 -25.32 44.46
C THR A 57 -4.86 -25.29 44.33
N GLU A 58 -5.57 -24.97 45.41
CA GLU A 58 -7.04 -24.83 45.39
C GLU A 58 -7.51 -23.60 44.61
N GLU A 59 -6.78 -22.49 44.66
CA GLU A 59 -7.05 -21.30 43.85
C GLU A 59 -6.78 -21.53 42.37
N VAL A 60 -5.72 -22.26 42.04
CA VAL A 60 -5.44 -22.67 40.66
C VAL A 60 -6.56 -23.58 40.15
N ALA A 61 -7.01 -24.54 40.97
CA ALA A 61 -8.13 -25.41 40.62
C ALA A 61 -9.44 -24.64 40.40
N ARG A 62 -9.73 -23.61 41.20
CA ARG A 62 -10.88 -22.70 40.97
C ARG A 62 -10.70 -21.87 39.69
N GLY A 63 -9.49 -21.43 39.41
CA GLY A 63 -9.18 -20.63 38.22
C GLY A 63 -9.35 -21.37 36.89
N ILE A 64 -9.24 -22.70 36.89
CA ILE A 64 -9.40 -23.53 35.68
C ILE A 64 -10.78 -24.20 35.56
N GLU A 65 -11.67 -24.00 36.55
CA GLU A 65 -12.96 -24.71 36.63
C GLU A 65 -13.85 -24.48 35.40
N SER A 66 -13.85 -23.27 34.85
CA SER A 66 -14.62 -22.93 33.65
C SER A 66 -14.17 -23.72 32.42
N ASP A 67 -12.87 -23.98 32.29
CA ASP A 67 -12.27 -24.54 31.08
C ASP A 67 -12.11 -26.05 31.21
N ALA A 68 -11.73 -26.53 32.40
CA ALA A 68 -11.54 -27.95 32.71
C ALA A 68 -12.86 -28.74 32.77
N SER A 69 -13.99 -28.05 32.94
CA SER A 69 -15.34 -28.65 32.90
C SER A 69 -15.93 -28.78 31.49
N THR A 70 -15.25 -28.24 30.46
CA THR A 70 -15.64 -28.35 29.05
C THR A 70 -14.98 -29.53 28.34
N ASP A 71 -15.54 -29.95 27.20
CA ASP A 71 -14.96 -31.02 26.36
C ASP A 71 -13.60 -30.67 25.76
N ALA A 72 -13.24 -29.38 25.71
CA ALA A 72 -11.94 -28.93 25.22
C ALA A 72 -10.79 -29.17 26.23
N GLY A 73 -11.12 -29.23 27.52
CA GLY A 73 -10.18 -29.34 28.64
C GLY A 73 -9.27 -28.11 28.81
N ALA A 74 -8.68 -27.96 30.00
CA ALA A 74 -7.72 -26.88 30.25
C ALA A 74 -6.35 -27.24 29.64
N GLY A 75 -5.71 -26.32 28.92
CA GLY A 75 -4.37 -26.52 28.38
C GLY A 75 -3.29 -26.49 29.48
N VAL A 76 -2.25 -27.31 29.35
CA VAL A 76 -1.13 -27.32 30.32
C VAL A 76 -0.46 -25.95 30.49
N GLU A 77 -0.36 -25.14 29.43
CA GLU A 77 0.19 -23.77 29.54
C GLU A 77 -0.74 -22.85 30.34
N GLN A 78 -2.06 -22.96 30.15
CA GLN A 78 -3.04 -22.16 30.90
C GLN A 78 -2.98 -22.48 32.40
N VAL A 79 -2.82 -23.76 32.76
CA VAL A 79 -2.61 -24.18 34.15
C VAL A 79 -1.33 -23.55 34.71
N GLN A 80 -0.24 -23.51 33.94
CA GLN A 80 1.02 -22.89 34.36
C GLN A 80 0.90 -21.37 34.52
N ASP A 81 0.21 -20.69 33.61
CA ASP A 81 -0.03 -19.24 33.68
C ASP A 81 -0.82 -18.87 34.94
N ILE A 82 -1.81 -19.68 35.31
CA ILE A 82 -2.59 -19.47 36.53
C ILE A 82 -1.74 -19.74 37.79
N VAL A 83 -0.86 -20.76 37.77
CA VAL A 83 0.10 -20.99 38.87
C VAL A 83 1.01 -19.77 39.08
N GLU A 84 1.55 -19.20 38.00
CA GLU A 84 2.37 -17.99 38.06
C GLU A 84 1.60 -16.80 38.63
N LEU A 85 0.36 -16.60 38.16
CA LEU A 85 -0.51 -15.52 38.63
C LEU A 85 -0.81 -15.64 40.14
N GLN A 86 -1.09 -16.85 40.64
CA GLN A 86 -1.40 -17.05 42.06
C GLN A 86 -0.16 -16.88 42.95
N LEU A 87 1.02 -17.31 42.49
CA LEU A 87 2.27 -17.06 43.20
C LEU A 87 2.57 -15.56 43.29
N MET A 88 2.31 -14.79 42.23
CA MET A 88 2.46 -13.33 42.24
C MET A 88 1.43 -12.63 43.14
N LYS A 89 0.15 -13.02 43.07
CA LYS A 89 -0.93 -12.41 43.89
C LYS A 89 -0.71 -12.55 45.39
N ARG A 90 -0.10 -13.65 45.82
CA ARG A 90 0.20 -13.92 47.24
C ARG A 90 1.56 -13.37 47.70
N GLY A 91 2.26 -12.62 46.84
CA GLY A 91 3.51 -11.95 47.20
C GLY A 91 4.77 -12.83 47.13
N HIS A 92 4.69 -14.03 46.57
CA HIS A 92 5.82 -14.96 46.42
C HIS A 92 6.64 -14.65 45.16
N TYR A 93 7.09 -13.41 45.01
CA TYR A 93 7.76 -12.93 43.79
C TYR A 93 9.04 -13.70 43.44
N ARG A 94 9.82 -14.10 44.46
CA ARG A 94 11.06 -14.84 44.26
C ARG A 94 10.81 -16.25 43.74
N VAL A 95 9.81 -16.94 44.32
CA VAL A 95 9.39 -18.28 43.89
C VAL A 95 8.76 -18.23 42.49
N ALA A 96 7.89 -17.24 42.22
CA ALA A 96 7.30 -17.02 40.90
C ALA A 96 8.38 -16.79 39.83
N ARG A 97 9.35 -15.91 40.09
CA ARG A 97 10.46 -15.65 39.15
C ARG A 97 11.25 -16.92 38.84
N ARG A 98 11.56 -17.72 39.85
CA ARG A 98 12.31 -18.97 39.67
C ARG A 98 11.50 -20.04 38.94
N TYR A 99 10.20 -20.12 39.20
CA TYR A 99 9.28 -20.97 38.45
C TYR A 99 9.23 -20.60 36.96
N ILE A 100 9.14 -19.31 36.64
CA ILE A 100 9.15 -18.79 35.26
C ILE A 100 10.45 -19.12 34.54
N VAL A 101 11.60 -18.90 35.19
CA VAL A 101 12.91 -19.21 34.60
C VAL A 101 13.04 -20.71 34.32
N TYR A 102 12.65 -21.56 35.29
CA TYR A 102 12.68 -23.01 35.12
C TYR A 102 11.76 -23.48 33.98
N ARG A 103 10.56 -22.88 33.85
CA ARG A 103 9.61 -23.14 32.74
C ARG A 103 10.23 -22.77 31.39
N ALA A 104 10.86 -21.60 31.29
CA ALA A 104 11.49 -21.09 30.07
C ALA A 104 12.70 -21.94 29.64
N GLU A 105 13.56 -22.35 30.57
CA GLU A 105 14.69 -23.24 30.31
C GLU A 105 14.23 -24.60 29.79
N HIS A 106 13.22 -25.19 30.44
CA HIS A 106 12.67 -26.47 29.98
C HIS A 106 11.91 -26.33 28.65
N ALA A 107 11.32 -25.17 28.35
CA ALA A 107 10.73 -24.90 27.04
C ALA A 107 11.81 -24.84 25.95
N LYS A 108 12.96 -24.22 26.26
CA LYS A 108 14.12 -24.16 25.37
C LYS A 108 14.75 -25.52 25.14
N ILE A 109 14.96 -26.33 26.19
CA ILE A 109 15.47 -27.71 26.08
C ILE A 109 14.53 -28.54 25.21
N ARG A 110 13.21 -28.40 25.38
CA ARG A 110 12.23 -29.09 24.54
C ARG A 110 12.25 -28.62 23.09
N SER A 111 12.36 -27.31 22.83
CA SER A 111 12.50 -26.83 21.45
C SER A 111 13.76 -27.38 20.79
N LEU A 112 14.86 -27.53 21.53
CA LEU A 112 16.11 -28.11 21.04
C LEU A 112 15.97 -29.62 20.79
N GLN A 113 15.31 -30.36 21.69
CA GLN A 113 15.06 -31.80 21.50
C GLN A 113 14.11 -32.09 20.33
N ILE A 114 13.12 -31.22 20.08
CA ILE A 114 12.27 -31.32 18.88
C ILE A 114 13.11 -31.05 17.62
N THR A 115 14.02 -30.08 17.66
CA THR A 115 14.94 -29.82 16.53
C THR A 115 15.88 -31.00 16.28
N GLU A 116 16.48 -31.59 17.33
CA GLU A 116 17.38 -32.75 17.22
C GLU A 116 16.66 -34.04 16.78
N SER A 117 15.39 -34.25 17.18
CA SER A 117 14.61 -35.42 16.72
C SER A 117 14.04 -35.26 15.30
N ILE A 118 13.99 -34.04 14.75
CA ILE A 118 13.65 -33.78 13.34
C ILE A 118 14.88 -33.97 12.43
N GLU A 119 16.11 -34.00 12.98
CA GLU A 119 17.32 -34.19 12.17
C GLU A 119 17.57 -35.65 11.75
N ASP A 120 16.96 -36.65 12.40
CA ASP A 120 17.28 -38.08 12.17
C ASP A 120 16.12 -38.95 11.62
N GLU A 121 14.88 -38.44 11.51
CA GLU A 121 13.78 -39.16 10.85
C GLU A 121 13.20 -38.33 9.69
N SER A 122 13.60 -38.68 8.47
CA SER A 122 12.94 -38.34 7.19
C SER A 122 12.46 -36.89 7.05
N ARG A 123 13.26 -36.01 6.42
CA ARG A 123 12.74 -34.76 5.87
C ARG A 123 11.45 -35.08 5.09
N PRO A 124 10.24 -34.68 5.54
CA PRO A 124 9.07 -34.80 4.68
C PRO A 124 9.42 -34.04 3.40
N GLU A 125 9.28 -34.68 2.24
CA GLU A 125 9.47 -34.01 0.95
C GLU A 125 8.72 -32.69 1.03
N GLN A 126 9.43 -31.56 0.93
CA GLN A 126 8.78 -30.25 0.89
C GLN A 126 7.67 -30.34 -0.16
N PRO A 127 6.43 -29.90 0.14
CA PRO A 127 5.35 -29.96 -0.82
C PRO A 127 5.84 -29.32 -2.10
N ARG A 128 5.79 -30.07 -3.22
CA ARG A 128 6.20 -29.56 -4.53
C ARG A 128 5.22 -28.48 -4.94
N LEU A 129 5.49 -27.26 -4.52
CA LEU A 129 4.73 -26.07 -4.87
C LEU A 129 4.88 -25.85 -6.37
N HIS A 130 3.77 -25.53 -7.04
CA HIS A 130 3.77 -25.16 -8.45
C HIS A 130 3.40 -23.69 -8.60
N VAL A 131 4.03 -23.03 -9.55
CA VAL A 131 3.69 -21.68 -10.00
C VAL A 131 2.82 -21.78 -11.23
N LYS A 132 1.71 -21.04 -11.25
CA LYS A 132 0.85 -20.92 -12.42
C LYS A 132 1.40 -19.81 -13.33
N MET A 133 1.81 -20.18 -14.54
CA MET A 133 2.18 -19.24 -15.60
C MET A 133 0.93 -18.64 -16.26
N GLU A 134 1.08 -17.54 -17.00
CA GLU A 134 -0.02 -16.88 -17.74
C GLU A 134 -0.71 -17.83 -18.73
N ASP A 135 0.05 -18.76 -19.33
CA ASP A 135 -0.45 -19.80 -20.25
C ASP A 135 -1.17 -20.97 -19.56
N GLY A 136 -1.38 -20.91 -18.24
CA GLY A 136 -1.99 -21.99 -17.45
C GLY A 136 -1.07 -23.18 -17.17
N ILE A 137 0.16 -23.15 -17.70
CA ILE A 137 1.21 -24.16 -17.43
C ILE A 137 1.67 -24.06 -15.97
N ARG A 138 1.75 -25.21 -15.30
CA ARG A 138 2.28 -25.32 -13.94
C ARG A 138 3.76 -25.69 -13.98
N VAL A 139 4.60 -24.84 -13.42
CA VAL A 139 6.05 -25.05 -13.34
C VAL A 139 6.43 -25.24 -11.88
N PRO A 140 7.37 -26.16 -11.54
CA PRO A 140 7.84 -26.31 -10.16
C PRO A 140 8.40 -24.99 -9.62
N PHE A 141 8.03 -24.67 -8.38
CA PHE A 141 8.46 -23.47 -7.68
C PHE A 141 9.97 -23.51 -7.39
N ASP A 142 10.71 -22.52 -7.90
CA ASP A 142 12.15 -22.39 -7.67
C ASP A 142 12.44 -21.26 -6.67
N VAL A 143 12.71 -21.65 -5.43
CA VAL A 143 13.10 -20.75 -4.33
C VAL A 143 14.37 -19.95 -4.70
N ASN A 144 15.32 -20.56 -5.41
CA ASN A 144 16.60 -19.92 -5.75
C ASN A 144 16.41 -18.78 -6.75
N ARG A 145 15.36 -18.83 -7.57
CA ARG A 145 15.02 -17.73 -8.47
C ARG A 145 14.54 -16.50 -7.70
N ILE A 146 13.73 -16.69 -6.66
CA ILE A 146 13.25 -15.59 -5.79
C ILE A 146 14.41 -15.03 -4.97
N ARG A 147 15.23 -15.90 -4.36
CA ARG A 147 16.44 -15.49 -3.63
C ARG A 147 17.35 -14.60 -4.48
N ARG A 148 17.71 -15.04 -5.70
CA ARG A 148 18.54 -14.24 -6.63
C ARG A 148 17.94 -12.85 -6.91
N ARG A 149 16.62 -12.73 -7.00
CA ARG A 149 15.92 -11.45 -7.23
C ARG A 149 15.96 -10.55 -5.99
N LEU A 150 15.74 -11.12 -4.81
CA LEU A 150 15.85 -10.39 -3.53
C LEU A 150 17.30 -9.93 -3.30
N ASP A 151 18.29 -10.80 -3.51
CA ASP A 151 19.71 -10.46 -3.36
C ASP A 151 20.12 -9.34 -4.31
N ALA A 152 19.66 -9.39 -5.57
CA ALA A 152 19.91 -8.31 -6.52
C ALA A 152 19.23 -6.99 -6.09
N ALA A 153 18.03 -7.05 -5.52
CA ALA A 153 17.34 -5.88 -5.00
C ALA A 153 18.03 -5.30 -3.75
N CYS A 154 18.62 -6.14 -2.90
CA CYS A 154 19.40 -5.75 -1.71
C CYS A 154 20.85 -5.32 -2.01
N LYS A 155 21.33 -5.49 -3.26
CA LYS A 155 22.73 -5.19 -3.63
C LYS A 155 23.14 -3.76 -3.25
N GLY A 156 24.20 -3.63 -2.46
CA GLY A 156 24.73 -2.33 -2.02
C GLY A 156 24.00 -1.69 -0.84
N LEU A 157 23.16 -2.44 -0.11
CA LEU A 157 22.45 -2.01 1.09
C LEU A 157 22.80 -2.96 2.26
N PRO A 158 23.77 -2.61 3.13
CA PRO A 158 24.24 -3.50 4.19
C PRO A 158 23.19 -3.77 5.28
N GLU A 159 22.20 -2.90 5.43
CA GLU A 159 21.11 -3.01 6.42
C GLU A 159 20.01 -3.98 5.98
N CYS A 160 20.04 -4.44 4.73
CA CYS A 160 19.01 -5.31 4.16
C CYS A 160 19.33 -6.79 4.36
N ASP A 161 18.43 -7.50 5.05
CA ASP A 161 18.49 -8.95 5.20
C ASP A 161 17.62 -9.65 4.15
N SER A 162 18.25 -10.18 3.11
CA SER A 162 17.56 -10.88 2.02
C SER A 162 16.98 -12.23 2.44
N ASP A 163 17.60 -12.93 3.39
CA ASP A 163 17.10 -14.21 3.90
C ASP A 163 15.87 -13.99 4.78
N ALA A 164 15.87 -12.96 5.63
CA ALA A 164 14.67 -12.58 6.36
C ALA A 164 13.53 -12.18 5.40
N LEU A 165 13.81 -11.46 4.31
CA LEU A 165 12.78 -11.12 3.30
C LEU A 165 12.24 -12.38 2.64
N LEU A 166 13.13 -13.32 2.28
CA LEU A 166 12.75 -14.59 1.68
C LEU A 166 11.83 -15.39 2.61
N GLN A 167 12.17 -15.50 3.90
CA GLN A 167 11.33 -16.19 4.88
C GLN A 167 9.92 -15.60 4.95
N GLU A 168 9.81 -14.26 4.91
CA GLU A 168 8.51 -13.59 4.95
C GLU A 168 7.69 -13.85 3.67
N VAL A 169 8.35 -13.81 2.51
CA VAL A 169 7.70 -14.15 1.23
C VAL A 169 7.20 -15.60 1.24
N MET A 170 8.03 -16.53 1.72
CA MET A 170 7.68 -17.96 1.77
C MET A 170 6.45 -18.27 2.63
N LYS A 171 6.14 -17.46 3.65
CA LYS A 171 4.90 -17.60 4.44
C LYS A 171 3.63 -17.31 3.61
N SER A 172 3.76 -16.51 2.55
CA SER A 172 2.66 -16.10 1.69
C SER A 172 2.53 -16.95 0.43
N VAL A 173 3.48 -17.88 0.18
CA VAL A 173 3.49 -18.74 -1.00
C VAL A 173 2.58 -19.95 -0.77
N PHE A 174 1.70 -20.24 -1.73
CA PHE A 174 0.82 -21.40 -1.74
C PHE A 174 0.87 -22.10 -3.12
N ASP A 175 0.39 -23.35 -3.18
CA ASP A 175 0.38 -24.11 -4.44
C ASP A 175 -0.55 -23.47 -5.48
N GLY A 176 -0.03 -23.23 -6.68
CA GLY A 176 -0.76 -22.56 -7.75
C GLY A 176 -0.69 -21.03 -7.73
N ILE A 177 0.15 -20.43 -6.87
CA ILE A 177 0.41 -18.99 -6.87
C ILE A 177 0.88 -18.51 -8.26
N SER A 178 0.41 -17.34 -8.68
CA SER A 178 0.83 -16.72 -9.95
C SER A 178 2.14 -15.94 -9.80
N VAL A 179 2.84 -15.71 -10.92
CA VAL A 179 4.06 -14.88 -10.94
C VAL A 179 3.78 -13.46 -10.44
N GLN A 180 2.63 -12.88 -10.80
CA GLN A 180 2.23 -11.54 -10.35
C GLN A 180 2.03 -11.49 -8.83
N GLU A 181 1.42 -12.51 -8.24
CA GLU A 181 1.24 -12.62 -6.79
C GLU A 181 2.56 -12.81 -6.05
N ILE A 182 3.53 -13.55 -6.62
CA ILE A 182 4.87 -13.69 -6.04
C ILE A 182 5.56 -12.33 -5.97
N TYR A 183 5.59 -11.56 -7.06
CA TYR A 183 6.19 -10.23 -7.04
C TYR A 183 5.46 -9.28 -6.08
N ARG A 184 4.13 -9.36 -5.99
CA ARG A 184 3.35 -8.60 -5.02
C ARG A 184 3.70 -8.97 -3.59
N ALA A 185 3.90 -10.25 -3.27
CA ALA A 185 4.34 -10.70 -1.97
C ALA A 185 5.75 -10.18 -1.63
N MET A 186 6.69 -10.22 -2.58
CA MET A 186 8.03 -9.65 -2.42
C MET A 186 7.99 -8.14 -2.12
N ILE A 187 7.19 -7.38 -2.87
CA ILE A 187 7.04 -5.93 -2.68
C ILE A 187 6.41 -5.62 -1.32
N LEU A 188 5.37 -6.36 -0.91
CA LEU A 188 4.73 -6.18 0.39
C LEU A 188 5.68 -6.51 1.55
N ALA A 189 6.47 -7.59 1.44
CA ALA A 189 7.46 -7.96 2.43
C ALA A 189 8.52 -6.88 2.62
N ALA A 190 9.01 -6.28 1.53
CA ALA A 190 9.93 -5.13 1.60
C ALA A 190 9.23 -3.89 2.19
N ARG A 191 8.01 -3.59 1.73
CA ARG A 191 7.26 -2.40 2.17
C ARG A 191 6.99 -2.38 3.67
N CYS A 192 6.62 -3.51 4.27
CA CYS A 192 6.37 -3.60 5.71
C CYS A 192 7.62 -3.32 6.56
N ARG A 193 8.82 -3.39 5.99
CA ARG A 193 10.09 -3.13 6.67
C ARG A 193 10.62 -1.72 6.45
N ILE A 194 9.96 -0.89 5.64
CA ILE A 194 10.32 0.53 5.45
C ILE A 194 10.26 1.29 6.78
N GLU A 195 9.36 0.90 7.69
CA GLU A 195 9.28 1.47 9.04
C GLU A 195 10.50 1.11 9.90
N GLN A 196 11.14 -0.04 9.66
CA GLN A 196 12.33 -0.47 10.39
C GLN A 196 13.59 0.20 9.85
N ASP A 197 13.73 0.26 8.52
CA ASP A 197 14.85 0.92 7.87
C ASP A 197 14.45 1.50 6.50
N PRO A 198 14.82 2.76 6.18
CA PRO A 198 14.52 3.38 4.90
C PRO A 198 15.19 2.70 3.69
N ALA A 199 16.23 1.87 3.87
CA ALA A 199 16.86 1.10 2.80
C ALA A 199 15.84 0.19 2.08
N TYR A 200 14.85 -0.33 2.81
CA TYR A 200 13.78 -1.18 2.24
C TYR A 200 12.88 -0.44 1.23
N ASP A 201 12.84 0.91 1.25
CA ASP A 201 12.16 1.72 0.22
C ASP A 201 12.84 1.54 -1.13
N THR A 202 14.18 1.50 -1.15
CA THR A 202 14.97 1.25 -2.35
C THR A 202 14.78 -0.19 -2.84
N VAL A 203 14.72 -1.16 -1.92
CA VAL A 203 14.48 -2.56 -2.25
C VAL A 203 13.10 -2.73 -2.89
N ALA A 204 12.05 -2.15 -2.29
CA ALA A 204 10.70 -2.18 -2.84
C ALA A 204 10.62 -1.51 -4.22
N ALA A 205 11.31 -0.39 -4.42
CA ALA A 205 11.40 0.28 -5.71
C ALA A 205 12.06 -0.61 -6.77
N ARG A 206 13.20 -1.25 -6.46
CA ARG A 206 13.90 -2.16 -7.37
C ARG A 206 13.06 -3.38 -7.73
N LEU A 207 12.32 -3.94 -6.77
CA LEU A 207 11.38 -5.05 -7.03
C LEU A 207 10.26 -4.62 -7.96
N LEU A 208 9.68 -3.43 -7.76
CA LEU A 208 8.66 -2.88 -8.66
C LEU A 208 9.22 -2.58 -10.05
N GLN A 209 10.48 -2.12 -10.17
CA GLN A 209 11.15 -1.97 -11.47
C GLN A 209 11.25 -3.29 -12.22
N MET A 210 11.55 -4.41 -11.53
CA MET A 210 11.56 -5.72 -12.17
C MET A 210 10.18 -6.12 -12.72
N VAL A 211 9.09 -5.77 -12.02
CA VAL A 211 7.73 -5.97 -12.52
C VAL A 211 7.50 -5.15 -13.79
N ILE A 212 7.85 -3.86 -13.76
CA ILE A 212 7.70 -2.96 -14.91
C ILE A 212 8.50 -3.45 -16.10
N SER A 213 9.76 -3.86 -15.91
CA SER A 213 10.62 -4.37 -16.99
C SER A 213 10.08 -5.68 -17.56
N ASN A 214 9.57 -6.60 -16.73
CA ASN A 214 8.93 -7.82 -17.22
C ASN A 214 7.68 -7.51 -18.07
N GLU A 215 6.84 -6.57 -17.64
CA GLU A 215 5.65 -6.19 -18.39
C GLU A 215 5.99 -5.45 -19.69
N ALA A 216 6.81 -4.39 -19.62
CA ALA A 216 7.06 -3.49 -20.74
C ALA A 216 8.09 -4.03 -21.73
N LEU A 217 9.13 -4.71 -21.26
CA LEU A 217 10.24 -5.20 -22.09
C LEU A 217 10.22 -6.72 -22.30
N GLY A 218 9.28 -7.43 -21.67
CA GLY A 218 9.17 -8.88 -21.70
C GLY A 218 10.20 -9.62 -20.85
N SER A 219 11.20 -8.92 -20.30
CA SER A 219 12.20 -9.50 -19.41
C SER A 219 12.81 -8.46 -18.48
N ALA A 220 13.21 -8.92 -17.28
CA ALA A 220 13.96 -8.12 -16.31
C ALA A 220 15.35 -8.75 -16.11
N PRO A 221 16.35 -8.48 -16.96
CA PRO A 221 17.71 -8.94 -16.71
C PRO A 221 18.27 -8.31 -15.42
N LEU A 222 19.17 -9.04 -14.75
CA LEU A 222 19.83 -8.54 -13.52
C LEU A 222 21.11 -7.75 -13.83
N ASP A 223 21.64 -7.93 -15.04
CA ASP A 223 22.83 -7.26 -15.51
C ASP A 223 22.51 -5.88 -16.11
N THR A 224 23.32 -4.88 -15.77
CA THR A 224 23.10 -3.48 -16.17
C THR A 224 23.36 -3.26 -17.67
N ASP A 225 24.31 -3.98 -18.27
CA ASP A 225 24.61 -3.82 -19.68
C ASP A 225 23.53 -4.50 -20.54
N GLU A 226 23.05 -5.66 -20.08
CA GLU A 226 21.94 -6.37 -20.70
C GLU A 226 20.64 -5.55 -20.65
N ILE A 227 20.29 -4.96 -19.50
CA ILE A 227 19.10 -4.10 -19.42
C ILE A 227 19.24 -2.86 -20.30
N THR A 228 20.44 -2.28 -20.40
CA THR A 228 20.69 -1.11 -21.25
C THR A 228 20.49 -1.43 -22.73
N ARG A 229 20.99 -2.58 -23.18
CA ARG A 229 20.73 -3.08 -24.53
C ARG A 229 19.24 -3.34 -24.77
N LEU A 230 18.55 -3.93 -23.79
CA LEU A 230 17.11 -4.21 -23.87
C LEU A 230 16.31 -2.92 -24.05
N TYR A 231 16.60 -1.89 -23.26
CA TYR A 231 15.96 -0.57 -23.38
C TYR A 231 16.17 0.05 -24.76
N ARG A 232 17.36 -0.08 -25.34
CA ARG A 232 17.65 0.48 -26.67
C ARG A 232 16.91 -0.27 -27.79
N ASN A 233 16.96 -1.60 -27.75
CA ASN A 233 16.38 -2.44 -28.80
C ASN A 233 14.84 -2.42 -28.80
N GLN A 234 14.23 -2.29 -27.62
CA GLN A 234 12.78 -2.34 -27.48
C GLN A 234 12.11 -0.97 -27.67
N PHE A 235 12.87 0.14 -27.70
CA PHE A 235 12.28 1.49 -27.74
C PHE A 235 11.47 1.73 -29.02
N GLU A 236 11.99 1.33 -30.17
CA GLU A 236 11.27 1.46 -31.44
C GLU A 236 9.97 0.63 -31.46
N HIS A 237 10.03 -0.61 -30.95
CA HIS A 237 8.85 -1.46 -30.79
C HIS A 237 7.81 -0.81 -29.89
N TYR A 238 8.22 -0.22 -28.76
CA TYR A 238 7.32 0.53 -27.87
C TYR A 238 6.60 1.68 -28.60
N VAL A 239 7.32 2.46 -29.41
CA VAL A 239 6.71 3.56 -30.19
C VAL A 239 5.72 3.00 -31.22
N ILE A 240 6.07 1.92 -31.90
CA ILE A 240 5.19 1.26 -32.88
C ILE A 240 3.93 0.72 -32.21
N ASP A 241 4.07 -0.06 -31.14
CA ASP A 241 2.97 -0.67 -30.40
C ASP A 241 2.05 0.40 -29.82
N GLY A 242 2.62 1.49 -29.27
CA GLY A 242 1.86 2.61 -28.75
C GLY A 242 1.08 3.37 -29.82
N ILE A 243 1.62 3.50 -31.05
CA ILE A 243 0.90 4.11 -32.18
C ILE A 243 -0.21 3.17 -32.67
N VAL A 244 0.06 1.87 -32.82
CA VAL A 244 -0.93 0.87 -33.27
C VAL A 244 -2.11 0.78 -32.30
N ALA A 245 -1.87 0.95 -31.00
CA ALA A 245 -2.89 0.95 -29.97
C ALA A 245 -3.57 2.32 -29.73
N ASP A 246 -3.37 3.30 -30.63
CA ASP A 246 -3.90 4.68 -30.54
C ASP A 246 -3.56 5.39 -29.22
N ARG A 247 -2.44 5.02 -28.59
CA ARG A 247 -1.95 5.65 -27.35
C ARG A 247 -0.95 6.77 -27.64
N LEU A 248 -0.17 6.65 -28.71
CA LEU A 248 0.86 7.60 -29.12
C LEU A 248 0.54 8.24 -30.47
N THR A 249 0.98 9.48 -30.65
CA THR A 249 0.87 10.16 -31.95
C THR A 249 1.82 9.52 -32.98
N PRO A 250 1.37 9.32 -34.24
CA PRO A 250 2.25 8.91 -35.34
C PRO A 250 3.43 9.86 -35.59
N ASP A 251 3.33 11.12 -35.16
CA ASP A 251 4.37 12.14 -35.36
C ASP A 251 5.69 11.79 -34.64
N LEU A 252 5.67 10.91 -33.64
CA LEU A 252 6.88 10.42 -33.00
C LEU A 252 7.82 9.67 -33.96
N ARG A 253 7.30 9.14 -35.07
CA ARG A 253 8.13 8.49 -36.10
C ARG A 253 8.97 9.45 -36.92
N ARG A 254 8.76 10.77 -36.78
CA ARG A 254 9.58 11.79 -37.45
C ARG A 254 10.97 11.91 -36.82
N PHE A 255 11.12 11.50 -35.56
CA PHE A 255 12.39 11.52 -34.85
C PHE A 255 13.30 10.37 -35.31
N ASP A 256 14.61 10.60 -35.23
CA ASP A 256 15.60 9.50 -35.27
C ASP A 256 15.54 8.68 -33.97
N LEU A 257 14.70 7.63 -33.99
CA LEU A 257 14.50 6.75 -32.83
C LEU A 257 15.78 6.01 -32.41
N THR A 258 16.72 5.78 -33.33
CA THR A 258 18.00 5.14 -32.99
C THR A 258 18.86 6.08 -32.14
N ARG A 259 18.96 7.35 -32.56
CA ARG A 259 19.66 8.39 -31.80
C ARG A 259 19.01 8.63 -30.44
N ILE A 260 17.68 8.70 -30.39
CA ILE A 260 16.93 8.88 -29.14
C ILE A 260 17.13 7.69 -28.20
N ALA A 261 17.00 6.45 -28.70
CA ALA A 261 17.23 5.24 -27.92
C ALA A 261 18.64 5.21 -27.33
N ALA A 262 19.66 5.62 -28.11
CA ALA A 262 21.05 5.69 -27.65
C ALA A 262 21.26 6.66 -26.46
N SER A 263 20.42 7.68 -26.33
CA SER A 263 20.49 8.68 -25.23
C SER A 263 19.86 8.21 -23.92
N LEU A 264 19.09 7.13 -23.92
CA LEU A 264 18.44 6.59 -22.73
C LEU A 264 19.48 6.10 -21.72
N LYS A 265 19.23 6.41 -20.44
CA LYS A 265 20.06 6.06 -19.28
C LYS A 265 19.26 5.27 -18.24
N PRO A 266 19.14 3.93 -18.39
CA PRO A 266 18.37 3.08 -17.49
C PRO A 266 18.85 3.10 -16.04
N GLU A 267 20.13 3.39 -15.79
CA GLU A 267 20.65 3.62 -14.43
C GLU A 267 19.86 4.68 -13.63
N ARG A 268 19.17 5.61 -14.30
CA ARG A 268 18.32 6.62 -13.64
C ARG A 268 17.04 6.07 -13.05
N ASP A 269 16.62 4.86 -13.39
CA ASP A 269 15.47 4.22 -12.74
C ASP A 269 15.72 4.07 -11.23
N THR A 270 16.98 3.88 -10.82
CA THR A 270 17.38 3.78 -9.41
C THR A 270 17.14 5.06 -8.59
N LEU A 271 16.90 6.21 -9.24
CA LEU A 271 16.57 7.46 -8.56
C LEU A 271 15.17 7.44 -7.94
N PHE A 272 14.27 6.59 -8.42
CA PHE A 272 12.93 6.48 -7.87
C PHE A 272 12.92 5.80 -6.50
N ARG A 273 12.20 6.43 -5.56
CA ARG A 273 11.71 5.79 -4.33
C ARG A 273 10.40 5.05 -4.60
N TYR A 274 10.04 4.09 -3.75
CA TYR A 274 8.89 3.21 -4.00
C TYR A 274 7.57 3.98 -4.15
N PRO A 275 7.21 4.96 -3.29
CA PRO A 275 5.96 5.71 -3.45
C PRO A 275 5.89 6.49 -4.78
N GLY A 276 7.03 7.04 -5.21
CA GLY A 276 7.13 7.77 -6.47
C GLY A 276 6.95 6.86 -7.67
N LEU A 277 7.64 5.72 -7.68
CA LEU A 277 7.54 4.73 -8.74
C LEU A 277 6.13 4.11 -8.81
N GLN A 278 5.53 3.79 -7.66
CA GLN A 278 4.16 3.27 -7.57
C GLN A 278 3.17 4.27 -8.17
N ALA A 279 3.29 5.56 -7.82
CA ALA A 279 2.45 6.60 -8.39
C ALA A 279 2.59 6.72 -9.92
N VAL A 280 3.80 6.55 -10.45
CA VAL A 280 4.09 6.52 -11.91
C VAL A 280 3.47 5.28 -12.56
N TYR A 281 3.68 4.10 -11.98
CA TYR A 281 3.13 2.82 -12.47
C TYR A 281 1.60 2.78 -12.51
N ASP A 282 0.95 3.23 -11.44
CA ASP A 282 -0.50 3.14 -11.30
C ASP A 282 -1.22 4.07 -12.27
N ARG A 283 -0.63 5.24 -12.55
CA ARG A 283 -1.36 6.34 -13.18
C ARG A 283 -0.75 6.84 -14.49
N TYR A 284 0.57 6.88 -14.62
CA TYR A 284 1.23 7.60 -15.71
C TYR A 284 1.75 6.71 -16.83
N LEU A 285 2.25 5.51 -16.51
CA LEU A 285 2.76 4.58 -17.51
C LEU A 285 1.65 4.13 -18.44
N LEU A 286 1.91 4.21 -19.75
CA LEU A 286 0.98 3.74 -20.76
C LEU A 286 0.75 2.23 -20.65
N HIS A 287 -0.50 1.82 -20.92
CA HIS A 287 -0.91 0.43 -20.82
C HIS A 287 -1.88 0.03 -21.95
N ILE A 288 -1.80 -1.24 -22.33
CA ILE A 288 -2.71 -1.90 -23.29
C ILE A 288 -3.31 -3.10 -22.57
N ASP A 289 -4.64 -3.15 -22.48
CA ASP A 289 -5.38 -4.24 -21.82
C ASP A 289 -4.88 -4.60 -20.40
N GLY A 290 -4.44 -3.59 -19.65
CA GLY A 290 -3.93 -3.71 -18.29
C GLY A 290 -2.41 -3.89 -18.18
N ARG A 291 -1.74 -4.44 -19.21
CA ARG A 291 -0.29 -4.60 -19.25
C ARG A 291 0.42 -3.29 -19.52
N ARG A 292 1.45 -2.93 -18.73
CA ARG A 292 2.29 -1.76 -19.02
C ARG A 292 3.17 -2.02 -20.23
N ILE A 293 3.19 -1.05 -21.14
CA ILE A 293 4.08 -1.04 -22.31
C ILE A 293 5.26 -0.07 -22.12
N GLU A 294 5.21 0.74 -21.07
CA GLU A 294 6.13 1.84 -20.85
C GLU A 294 6.98 1.62 -19.60
N THR A 295 8.29 1.89 -19.71
CA THR A 295 9.23 1.94 -18.58
C THR A 295 9.38 3.38 -18.07
N PRO A 296 9.95 3.63 -16.88
CA PRO A 296 10.10 5.01 -16.39
C PRO A 296 11.00 5.88 -17.30
N GLN A 297 12.04 5.33 -17.93
CA GLN A 297 12.83 6.10 -18.90
C GLN A 297 12.08 6.35 -20.20
N TYR A 298 11.29 5.39 -20.69
CA TYR A 298 10.44 5.61 -21.87
C TYR A 298 9.39 6.68 -21.58
N PHE A 299 8.80 6.67 -20.38
CA PHE A 299 7.89 7.71 -19.91
C PHE A 299 8.52 9.10 -19.98
N TRP A 300 9.72 9.28 -19.42
CA TRP A 300 10.42 10.57 -19.50
C TRP A 300 10.75 10.97 -20.94
N MET A 301 11.20 10.02 -21.76
CA MET A 301 11.55 10.28 -23.15
C MET A 301 10.32 10.63 -23.99
N ARG A 302 9.20 9.93 -23.80
CA ARG A 302 7.91 10.24 -24.45
C ARG A 302 7.50 11.67 -24.16
N VAL A 303 7.56 12.08 -22.89
CA VAL A 303 7.21 13.45 -22.50
C VAL A 303 8.13 14.45 -23.19
N ALA A 304 9.44 14.19 -23.20
CA ALA A 304 10.44 15.03 -23.83
C ALA A 304 10.23 15.17 -25.35
N MET A 305 10.05 14.05 -26.07
CA MET A 305 9.76 14.04 -27.50
C MET A 305 8.45 14.77 -27.82
N GLY A 306 7.41 14.55 -27.01
CA GLY A 306 6.12 15.21 -27.19
C GLY A 306 6.19 16.73 -27.07
N LEU A 307 7.12 17.25 -26.27
CA LEU A 307 7.34 18.70 -26.09
C LEU A 307 8.24 19.30 -27.19
N SER A 308 9.11 18.51 -27.82
CA SER A 308 10.07 19.01 -28.81
C SER A 308 9.65 18.83 -30.28
N LEU A 309 8.44 18.31 -30.54
CA LEU A 309 7.93 18.01 -31.90
C LEU A 309 8.05 19.17 -32.91
N ASN A 310 7.91 20.41 -32.45
CA ASN A 310 7.93 21.62 -33.29
C ASN A 310 9.16 22.50 -33.06
N GLU A 311 10.21 21.98 -32.42
CA GLU A 311 11.48 22.68 -32.25
C GLU A 311 12.31 22.66 -33.54
N ASP A 312 13.24 23.61 -33.70
CA ASP A 312 14.12 23.67 -34.87
C ASP A 312 15.04 22.43 -34.98
N ASN A 313 15.43 21.87 -33.83
CA ASN A 313 16.19 20.63 -33.73
C ASN A 313 15.50 19.71 -32.71
N PRO A 314 14.44 18.98 -33.14
CA PRO A 314 13.59 18.18 -32.26
C PRO A 314 14.38 17.17 -31.43
N GLU A 315 15.35 16.46 -32.04
CA GLU A 315 16.13 15.42 -31.36
C GLU A 315 17.04 16.00 -30.28
N ALA A 316 17.75 17.09 -30.58
CA ALA A 316 18.63 17.74 -29.61
C ALA A 316 17.82 18.24 -28.40
N ARG A 317 16.65 18.85 -28.66
CA ARG A 317 15.75 19.34 -27.62
C ARG A 317 15.10 18.21 -26.82
N ALA A 318 14.69 17.12 -27.47
CA ALA A 318 14.17 15.93 -26.78
C ALA A 318 15.21 15.37 -25.79
N ILE A 319 16.47 15.25 -26.21
CA ILE A 319 17.54 14.76 -25.34
C ILE A 319 17.79 15.73 -24.17
N GLU A 320 17.81 17.03 -24.43
CA GLU A 320 17.96 18.06 -23.38
C GLU A 320 16.83 18.00 -22.35
N PHE A 321 15.57 17.94 -22.80
CA PHE A 321 14.41 17.82 -21.92
C PHE A 321 14.42 16.49 -21.15
N TYR A 322 14.77 15.39 -21.80
CA TYR A 322 14.91 14.09 -21.16
C TYR A 322 15.95 14.12 -20.04
N GLU A 323 17.11 14.74 -20.25
CA GLU A 323 18.16 14.85 -19.24
C GLU A 323 17.67 15.57 -17.99
N ILE A 324 16.91 16.65 -18.15
CA ILE A 324 16.34 17.42 -17.04
C ILE A 324 15.25 16.62 -16.29
N LEU A 325 14.33 16.00 -17.04
CA LEU A 325 13.20 15.23 -16.48
C LEU A 325 13.67 13.94 -15.79
N SER A 326 14.49 13.13 -16.45
CA SER A 326 14.94 11.83 -15.93
C SER A 326 15.91 11.94 -14.75
N THR A 327 16.58 13.09 -14.59
CA THR A 327 17.39 13.39 -13.39
C THR A 327 16.57 14.00 -12.26
N MET A 328 15.25 14.15 -12.43
CA MET A 328 14.32 14.72 -11.46
C MET A 328 14.69 16.14 -11.00
N ARG A 329 15.45 16.89 -11.81
CA ARG A 329 15.79 18.29 -11.53
C ARG A 329 14.60 19.22 -11.76
N PHE A 330 13.71 18.80 -12.63
CA PHE A 330 12.44 19.45 -12.92
C PHE A 330 11.41 18.38 -13.27
N THR A 331 10.15 18.64 -12.98
CA THR A 331 9.04 17.77 -13.32
C THR A 331 7.91 18.61 -13.84
N SER A 332 7.44 18.30 -15.05
CA SER A 332 6.29 18.97 -15.66
C SER A 332 5.02 18.70 -14.86
N ALA A 333 4.01 19.57 -15.05
CA ALA A 333 2.71 19.37 -14.44
C ALA A 333 2.09 18.03 -14.90
N THR A 334 1.24 17.46 -14.04
CA THR A 334 0.49 16.23 -14.29
C THR A 334 -0.11 16.13 -15.71
N PRO A 335 -0.89 17.10 -16.24
CA PRO A 335 -1.46 17.00 -17.59
C PRO A 335 -0.41 16.83 -18.69
N THR A 336 0.74 17.51 -18.57
CA THR A 336 1.86 17.36 -19.49
C THR A 336 2.41 15.94 -19.46
N LEU A 337 2.67 15.40 -18.27
CA LEU A 337 3.18 14.04 -18.11
C LEU A 337 2.23 12.96 -18.67
N PHE A 338 0.92 13.15 -18.47
CA PHE A 338 -0.11 12.24 -18.95
C PHE A 338 -0.28 12.27 -20.47
N ASN A 339 -0.35 13.47 -21.05
CA ASN A 339 -0.87 13.64 -22.40
C ASN A 339 0.22 13.96 -23.45
N SER A 340 1.45 14.28 -23.04
CA SER A 340 2.54 14.50 -23.99
C SER A 340 2.72 13.29 -24.90
N ALA A 341 2.85 13.57 -26.20
CA ALA A 341 3.03 12.59 -27.28
C ALA A 341 1.86 11.60 -27.47
N THR A 342 0.68 11.88 -26.90
CA THR A 342 -0.56 11.16 -27.20
C THR A 342 -1.32 11.81 -28.36
N ASN A 343 -2.37 11.16 -28.87
CA ASN A 343 -3.18 11.67 -29.99
C ASN A 343 -3.92 12.99 -29.69
N HIS A 344 -4.21 13.29 -28.42
CA HIS A 344 -4.84 14.53 -28.00
C HIS A 344 -4.08 15.13 -26.81
N PRO A 345 -2.96 15.86 -27.07
CA PRO A 345 -2.06 16.33 -26.04
C PRO A 345 -2.63 17.57 -25.30
N GLN A 346 -3.54 17.34 -24.35
CA GLN A 346 -4.01 18.38 -23.43
C GLN A 346 -2.94 18.63 -22.35
N LEU A 347 -1.96 19.48 -22.64
CA LEU A 347 -0.77 19.66 -21.79
C LEU A 347 -0.99 20.54 -20.57
N SER A 348 -2.02 21.38 -20.61
CA SER A 348 -2.43 22.27 -19.52
C SER A 348 -3.79 21.85 -18.99
N SER A 349 -4.05 22.09 -17.71
CA SER A 349 -5.32 21.73 -17.08
C SER A 349 -5.84 22.81 -16.14
N CYS A 350 -5.31 24.04 -16.17
CA CYS A 350 -5.77 25.12 -15.30
C CYS A 350 -6.29 26.26 -16.17
N TYR A 351 -7.56 26.64 -15.99
CA TYR A 351 -8.20 27.67 -16.79
C TYR A 351 -8.86 28.71 -15.92
N LEU A 352 -8.83 29.95 -16.39
CA LEU A 352 -9.53 31.08 -15.79
C LEU A 352 -10.53 31.65 -16.79
N SER A 353 -11.72 32.01 -16.32
CA SER A 353 -12.72 32.70 -17.12
C SER A 353 -13.42 33.77 -16.32
N THR A 354 -13.70 34.91 -16.93
CA THR A 354 -14.58 35.94 -16.36
C THR A 354 -15.97 35.81 -16.98
N VAL A 355 -17.00 35.75 -16.15
CA VAL A 355 -18.39 35.61 -16.56
C VAL A 355 -19.04 36.98 -16.65
N LYS A 356 -19.41 37.38 -17.86
CA LYS A 356 -20.12 38.65 -18.12
C LYS A 356 -21.59 38.57 -17.73
N ASP A 357 -22.16 39.72 -17.37
CA ASP A 357 -23.58 39.90 -16.98
C ASP A 357 -24.55 39.85 -18.18
N ASP A 358 -24.53 38.71 -18.87
CA ASP A 358 -25.42 38.39 -19.98
C ASP A 358 -25.77 36.90 -19.93
N LEU A 359 -27.05 36.56 -20.16
CA LEU A 359 -27.53 35.19 -20.00
C LEU A 359 -26.88 34.21 -20.99
N GLU A 360 -26.65 34.63 -22.22
CA GLU A 360 -25.97 33.81 -23.23
C GLU A 360 -24.52 33.57 -22.82
N HIS A 361 -23.83 34.62 -22.35
CA HIS A 361 -22.45 34.49 -21.87
C HIS A 361 -22.33 33.62 -20.61
N ILE A 362 -23.27 33.71 -19.67
CA ILE A 362 -23.33 32.85 -18.47
C ILE A 362 -23.37 31.38 -18.87
N PHE A 363 -24.32 31.01 -19.74
CA PHE A 363 -24.48 29.61 -20.16
C PHE A 363 -23.36 29.14 -21.12
N LYS A 364 -22.75 30.05 -21.89
CA LYS A 364 -21.50 29.77 -22.60
C LYS A 364 -20.39 29.36 -21.62
N CYS A 365 -20.17 30.13 -20.54
CA CYS A 365 -19.16 29.81 -19.53
C CYS A 365 -19.44 28.46 -18.84
N VAL A 366 -20.70 28.14 -18.55
CA VAL A 366 -21.09 26.82 -18.03
C VAL A 366 -20.76 25.70 -19.04
N ALA A 367 -21.05 25.90 -20.33
CA ALA A 367 -20.71 24.95 -21.38
C ALA A 367 -19.19 24.79 -21.55
N ASP A 368 -18.43 25.88 -21.44
CA ASP A 368 -16.97 25.86 -21.48
C ASP A 368 -16.39 25.13 -20.27
N ASN A 369 -16.92 25.37 -19.08
CA ASN A 369 -16.56 24.62 -17.87
C ASN A 369 -16.73 23.12 -18.08
N ALA A 370 -17.85 22.68 -18.68
CA ALA A 370 -18.08 21.27 -18.98
C ALA A 370 -17.05 20.72 -19.98
N LYS A 371 -16.77 21.45 -21.06
CA LYS A 371 -15.79 21.03 -22.09
C LYS A 371 -14.36 20.95 -21.55
N LEU A 372 -13.94 21.93 -20.75
CA LEU A 372 -12.62 21.98 -20.14
C LEU A 372 -12.45 20.92 -19.04
N SER A 373 -13.52 20.69 -18.26
CA SER A 373 -13.54 19.61 -17.25
C SER A 373 -13.50 18.21 -17.87
N LYS A 374 -13.99 18.00 -19.10
CA LYS A 374 -13.95 16.69 -19.78
C LYS A 374 -12.55 16.05 -19.77
N TRP A 375 -11.50 16.87 -19.85
CA TRP A 375 -10.10 16.44 -19.88
C TRP A 375 -9.35 16.75 -18.58
N ALA A 376 -10.06 16.69 -17.45
CA ALA A 376 -9.52 16.92 -16.11
C ALA A 376 -8.96 18.32 -15.86
N GLY A 377 -9.53 19.34 -16.51
CA GLY A 377 -9.24 20.74 -16.21
C GLY A 377 -9.79 21.17 -14.85
N GLY A 378 -8.95 21.83 -14.04
CA GLY A 378 -9.36 22.68 -12.92
C GLY A 378 -9.73 24.08 -13.41
N LEU A 379 -10.77 24.65 -12.81
CA LEU A 379 -11.43 25.86 -13.29
C LEU A 379 -11.47 26.95 -12.22
N GLY A 380 -11.12 28.17 -12.60
CA GLY A 380 -11.37 29.39 -11.84
C GLY A 380 -12.34 30.27 -12.60
N ASN A 381 -13.49 30.58 -12.03
CA ASN A 381 -14.47 31.46 -12.65
C ASN A 381 -14.62 32.73 -11.81
N ASP A 382 -14.42 33.89 -12.42
CA ASP A 382 -14.75 35.19 -11.83
C ASP A 382 -16.21 35.53 -12.16
N TRP A 383 -17.01 35.68 -11.11
CA TRP A 383 -18.45 35.94 -11.17
C TRP A 383 -18.82 37.37 -10.77
N THR A 384 -17.84 38.25 -10.58
CA THR A 384 -18.02 39.59 -10.01
C THR A 384 -18.90 40.49 -10.88
N GLU A 385 -18.87 40.33 -12.20
CA GLU A 385 -19.67 41.18 -13.10
C GLU A 385 -21.17 40.89 -13.01
N ILE A 386 -21.59 39.71 -12.55
CA ILE A 386 -23.00 39.31 -12.52
C ILE A 386 -23.79 40.21 -11.58
N ARG A 387 -24.93 40.73 -12.05
CA ARG A 387 -25.76 41.60 -11.23
C ARG A 387 -26.31 40.84 -10.00
N ALA A 388 -26.23 41.50 -8.85
CA ALA A 388 -26.69 40.96 -7.58
C ALA A 388 -28.22 40.81 -7.48
N THR A 389 -28.66 40.18 -6.39
CA THR A 389 -30.07 40.01 -6.05
C THR A 389 -30.82 41.35 -6.06
N ASN A 390 -32.06 41.35 -6.55
CA ASN A 390 -32.92 42.52 -6.73
C ASN A 390 -32.55 43.52 -7.84
N ALA A 391 -31.45 43.32 -8.58
CA ALA A 391 -31.12 44.16 -9.73
C ALA A 391 -32.19 44.06 -10.84
N HIS A 392 -32.50 45.18 -11.49
CA HIS A 392 -33.52 45.22 -12.56
C HIS A 392 -33.06 44.49 -13.83
N ILE A 393 -33.96 43.72 -14.44
CA ILE A 393 -33.72 43.03 -15.72
C ILE A 393 -34.55 43.69 -16.81
N LYS A 394 -33.87 44.40 -17.72
CA LYS A 394 -34.49 44.98 -18.92
C LYS A 394 -34.92 43.84 -19.86
N GLY A 395 -36.17 43.86 -20.31
CA GLY A 395 -36.74 42.83 -21.20
C GLY A 395 -37.81 41.99 -20.50
N THR A 396 -37.45 41.22 -19.48
CA THR A 396 -38.42 40.44 -18.67
C THR A 396 -39.18 41.31 -17.66
N ASN A 397 -38.73 42.56 -17.45
CA ASN A 397 -39.28 43.49 -16.48
C ASN A 397 -39.32 42.93 -15.04
N GLY A 398 -38.40 42.02 -14.73
CA GLY A 398 -38.27 41.35 -13.44
C GLY A 398 -37.09 41.84 -12.61
N ARG A 399 -36.82 41.12 -11.52
CA ARG A 399 -35.67 41.32 -10.63
C ARG A 399 -34.77 40.08 -10.61
N SER A 400 -33.46 40.29 -10.63
CA SER A 400 -32.44 39.23 -10.52
C SER A 400 -32.53 38.51 -9.17
N GLN A 401 -32.22 37.21 -9.20
CA GLN A 401 -32.04 36.38 -7.99
C GLN A 401 -30.55 36.29 -7.58
N GLY A 402 -29.70 37.11 -8.19
CA GLY A 402 -28.28 37.19 -7.89
C GLY A 402 -27.45 36.07 -8.53
N VAL A 403 -26.21 35.95 -8.05
CA VAL A 403 -25.22 35.01 -8.59
C VAL A 403 -25.46 33.57 -8.14
N ILE A 404 -26.05 33.36 -6.95
CA ILE A 404 -26.14 32.06 -6.27
C ILE A 404 -26.87 30.97 -7.10
N PRO A 405 -28.00 31.25 -7.78
CA PRO A 405 -28.66 30.22 -8.60
C PRO A 405 -27.81 29.76 -9.78
N PHE A 406 -27.02 30.66 -10.39
CA PHE A 406 -26.10 30.29 -11.47
C PHE A 406 -24.94 29.45 -10.95
N LEU A 407 -24.43 29.76 -9.76
CA LEU A 407 -23.41 28.95 -9.08
C LEU A 407 -23.88 27.53 -8.76
N LYS A 408 -25.18 27.34 -8.47
CA LYS A 408 -25.76 25.98 -8.33
C LYS A 408 -25.68 25.19 -9.64
N VAL A 409 -25.92 25.83 -10.79
CA VAL A 409 -25.74 25.18 -12.10
C VAL A 409 -24.29 24.77 -12.32
N VAL A 410 -23.33 25.62 -11.93
CA VAL A 410 -21.90 25.31 -12.01
C VAL A 410 -21.52 24.12 -11.11
N ASN A 411 -22.04 24.09 -9.87
CA ASN A 411 -21.87 22.98 -8.95
C ASN A 411 -22.29 21.66 -9.58
N ASP A 412 -23.51 21.61 -10.11
CA ASP A 412 -24.07 20.38 -10.67
C ASP A 412 -23.38 19.99 -11.98
N THR A 413 -22.89 20.97 -12.74
CA THR A 413 -22.06 20.74 -13.93
C THR A 413 -20.73 20.07 -13.55
N ALA A 414 -20.08 20.52 -12.46
CA ALA A 414 -18.84 19.92 -11.98
C ALA A 414 -19.04 18.45 -11.55
N VAL A 415 -20.16 18.17 -10.88
CA VAL A 415 -20.58 16.81 -10.48
C VAL A 415 -20.88 15.95 -11.71
N ALA A 416 -21.55 16.50 -12.72
CA ALA A 416 -21.91 15.76 -13.92
C ALA A 416 -20.69 15.33 -14.76
N VAL A 417 -19.68 16.19 -14.88
CA VAL A 417 -18.55 15.96 -15.79
C VAL A 417 -17.39 15.18 -15.15
N ASN A 418 -17.20 15.31 -13.83
CA ASN A 418 -16.30 14.47 -13.01
C ASN A 418 -14.95 14.10 -13.67
N GLN A 419 -14.28 15.09 -14.29
CA GLN A 419 -12.97 14.93 -14.94
C GLN A 419 -12.83 13.68 -15.85
N GLY A 420 -13.89 13.34 -16.59
CA GLY A 420 -13.89 12.15 -17.45
C GLY A 420 -13.84 10.82 -16.68
N GLY A 421 -14.36 10.80 -15.45
CA GLY A 421 -14.45 9.61 -14.58
C GLY A 421 -13.16 9.27 -13.82
N LYS A 422 -12.07 10.03 -14.00
CA LYS A 422 -10.78 9.74 -13.35
C LYS A 422 -10.64 10.37 -11.96
N ARG A 423 -11.25 11.54 -11.72
CA ARG A 423 -11.18 12.31 -10.45
C ARG A 423 -12.42 13.19 -10.29
N LYS A 424 -12.73 13.65 -9.07
CA LYS A 424 -13.83 14.61 -8.84
C LYS A 424 -13.55 15.92 -9.58
N GLY A 425 -14.56 16.46 -10.27
CA GLY A 425 -14.52 17.80 -10.87
C GLY A 425 -14.21 18.84 -9.80
N ALA A 426 -13.34 19.81 -10.12
CA ALA A 426 -13.00 20.90 -9.21
C ALA A 426 -13.07 22.23 -9.93
N VAL A 427 -13.96 23.10 -9.44
CA VAL A 427 -14.13 24.47 -9.90
C VAL A 427 -14.14 25.38 -8.69
N CYS A 428 -13.49 26.54 -8.81
CA CYS A 428 -13.48 27.61 -7.84
C CYS A 428 -14.17 28.85 -8.42
N SER A 429 -15.17 29.36 -7.73
CA SER A 429 -15.82 30.62 -8.08
C SER A 429 -15.23 31.75 -7.23
N TYR A 430 -14.96 32.88 -7.87
CA TYR A 430 -14.42 34.10 -7.29
C TYR A 430 -15.49 35.19 -7.31
N LEU A 431 -15.60 35.94 -6.21
CA LEU A 431 -16.53 37.06 -6.10
C LEU A 431 -15.91 38.19 -5.27
N GLU A 432 -15.79 39.40 -5.82
CA GLU A 432 -15.19 40.51 -5.06
C GLU A 432 -15.99 40.89 -3.81
N SER A 433 -15.28 41.26 -2.75
CA SER A 433 -15.83 41.45 -1.40
C SER A 433 -16.85 42.60 -1.25
N TRP A 434 -16.96 43.51 -2.23
CA TRP A 434 -17.97 44.58 -2.24
C TRP A 434 -19.28 44.16 -2.94
N HIS A 435 -19.32 42.97 -3.55
CA HIS A 435 -20.49 42.48 -4.27
C HIS A 435 -21.68 42.32 -3.32
N MET A 436 -22.88 42.75 -3.74
CA MET A 436 -24.05 42.77 -2.85
C MET A 436 -24.53 41.37 -2.40
N ASP A 437 -24.19 40.30 -3.13
CA ASP A 437 -24.47 38.91 -2.73
C ASP A 437 -23.34 38.26 -1.88
N ILE A 438 -22.35 39.02 -1.39
CA ILE A 438 -21.16 38.47 -0.71
C ILE A 438 -21.49 37.65 0.54
N GLU A 439 -22.44 38.10 1.38
CA GLU A 439 -22.80 37.40 2.61
C GLU A 439 -23.40 36.01 2.32
N GLU A 440 -24.23 35.90 1.29
CA GLU A 440 -24.79 34.62 0.85
C GLU A 440 -23.73 33.74 0.18
N PHE A 441 -22.77 34.34 -0.51
CA PHE A 441 -21.66 33.65 -1.14
C PHE A 441 -20.74 32.97 -0.13
N LEU A 442 -20.43 33.63 1.00
CA LEU A 442 -19.62 33.05 2.08
C LEU A 442 -20.29 31.82 2.73
N ASP A 443 -21.62 31.74 2.65
CA ASP A 443 -22.42 30.66 3.24
C ASP A 443 -22.64 29.44 2.33
N LEU A 444 -22.19 29.51 1.07
CA LEU A 444 -22.43 28.48 0.04
C LEU A 444 -21.98 27.06 0.42
N ARG A 445 -20.97 26.96 1.29
CA ARG A 445 -20.35 25.69 1.72
C ARG A 445 -20.81 25.19 3.08
N LYS A 446 -21.74 25.89 3.76
CA LYS A 446 -22.27 25.45 5.06
C LYS A 446 -23.04 24.12 4.91
N ASN A 447 -22.85 23.21 5.86
CA ASN A 447 -23.52 21.90 5.90
C ASN A 447 -25.03 21.98 6.18
N THR A 448 -25.51 23.12 6.71
CA THR A 448 -26.92 23.34 7.08
C THR A 448 -27.48 24.60 6.41
N GLY A 449 -28.81 24.64 6.28
CA GLY A 449 -29.54 25.72 5.63
C GLY A 449 -30.35 25.23 4.44
N ASP A 450 -30.85 26.16 3.61
CA ASP A 450 -31.58 25.83 2.38
C ASP A 450 -30.61 25.35 1.29
N ASP A 451 -30.77 24.10 0.85
CA ASP A 451 -29.92 23.47 -0.16
C ASP A 451 -29.92 24.20 -1.52
N ARG A 452 -31.01 24.93 -1.82
CA ARG A 452 -31.10 25.77 -3.02
C ARG A 452 -30.04 26.87 -3.06
N ARG A 453 -29.51 27.25 -1.90
CA ARG A 453 -28.46 28.28 -1.73
C ARG A 453 -27.15 27.66 -1.25
N ARG A 454 -26.87 26.41 -1.63
CA ARG A 454 -25.64 25.68 -1.29
C ARG A 454 -25.00 25.05 -2.53
N THR A 455 -23.67 25.04 -2.53
CA THR A 455 -22.83 24.44 -3.56
C THR A 455 -21.71 23.64 -2.90
N HIS A 456 -22.03 22.40 -2.50
CA HIS A 456 -21.12 21.54 -1.74
C HIS A 456 -19.91 21.05 -2.53
N ASP A 457 -20.04 20.94 -3.85
CA ASP A 457 -19.04 20.38 -4.75
C ASP A 457 -18.20 21.46 -5.48
N MET A 458 -18.47 22.74 -5.21
CA MET A 458 -17.75 23.89 -5.73
C MET A 458 -16.88 24.54 -4.65
N HIS A 459 -15.75 25.13 -5.03
CA HIS A 459 -14.90 25.95 -4.16
C HIS A 459 -15.25 27.43 -4.33
N THR A 460 -15.00 28.23 -3.30
CA THR A 460 -15.32 29.66 -3.27
C THR A 460 -14.13 30.46 -2.75
N ALA A 461 -13.88 31.64 -3.33
CA ALA A 461 -12.87 32.61 -2.90
C ALA A 461 -13.38 34.05 -3.10
N ASN A 462 -12.96 35.00 -2.26
CA ASN A 462 -13.45 36.39 -2.27
C ASN A 462 -12.36 37.44 -1.99
#